data_AF-A0A2P2IQH8-F1
#
_entry.id   AF-A0A2P2IQH8-F1
#
_cell.length_a   1.000
_cell.length_b   1.000
_cell.length_c   1.000
_cell.angle_alpha   90.00
_cell.angle_beta   90.00
_cell.angle_gamma   90.00
#
_symmetry.space_group_name_H-M   'P 1'
#
loop_
_entity.id
_entity.type
_entity.pdbx_description
1 polymer ?
#
loop_
_entity_poly.entity_id
_entity_poly.type
_entity_poly.pdbx_seq_one_letter_code
_entity_poly.pdbx_strand_id
1 'polypeptide(L)' 'MGDVPDGQLCVICLMRRRRSAFIPCGHLVCCQRCAISVEREASPKCPLCRQEIRNSVRIFDC' A
#
# COMPACT_ATOMS: atom_id res chain seq x y z
N MET A 1 15.70 -13.08 13.01
CA MET A 1 15.32 -12.43 11.73
C MET A 1 13.81 -12.44 11.66
N GLY A 2 13.17 -11.28 11.75
CA GLY A 2 11.72 -11.19 11.69
C GLY A 2 11.27 -11.34 10.24
N ASP A 3 11.02 -12.56 9.81
CA ASP A 3 10.42 -12.84 8.52
C ASP A 3 9.03 -12.21 8.52
N VAL A 4 8.80 -11.25 7.62
CA VAL A 4 7.46 -10.70 7.42
C VAL A 4 6.70 -11.78 6.66
N PRO A 5 5.59 -12.33 7.21
CA PRO A 5 4.81 -13.34 6.50
C PRO A 5 4.44 -12.81 5.12
N ASP A 6 4.60 -13.63 4.09
CA ASP A 6 4.33 -13.31 2.68
C ASP A 6 2.97 -12.63 2.48
N GLY A 7 1.92 -13.09 3.18
CA GLY A 7 0.59 -12.47 3.20
C GLY A 7 0.51 -11.04 3.76
N GLN A 8 1.60 -10.50 4.30
CA GLN A 8 1.71 -9.14 4.81
C GLN A 8 2.68 -8.27 4.00
N LEU A 9 3.29 -8.79 2.94
CA LEU A 9 4.20 -8.03 2.09
C LEU A 9 3.43 -7.10 1.14
N CYS A 10 4.12 -6.04 0.71
CA CYS A 10 3.61 -5.11 -0.29
C CYS A 10 3.48 -5.82 -1.64
N VAL A 11 2.31 -5.73 -2.26
CA VAL A 11 2.04 -6.41 -3.55
C VAL A 11 2.87 -5.88 -4.72
N ILE A 12 3.50 -4.71 -4.57
CA ILE A 12 4.32 -4.08 -5.61
C ILE A 12 5.78 -4.52 -5.49
N CYS A 13 6.38 -4.38 -4.31
CA CYS A 13 7.81 -4.65 -4.14
C CYS A 13 8.12 -6.01 -3.52
N LEU A 14 7.14 -6.68 -2.91
CA LEU A 14 7.25 -7.98 -2.21
C LEU A 14 8.43 -8.06 -1.23
N MET A 15 8.92 -6.91 -0.74
CA MET A 15 10.10 -6.81 0.13
C MET A 15 9.78 -6.23 1.50
N ARG A 16 8.71 -5.44 1.60
CA ARG A 16 8.38 -4.69 2.83
C ARG A 16 6.95 -4.95 3.24
N ARG A 17 6.70 -4.95 4.55
CA ARG A 17 5.36 -5.08 5.12
C ARG A 17 4.44 -3.97 4.62
N ARG A 18 3.22 -4.34 4.24
CA ARG A 18 2.13 -3.42 3.93
C ARG A 18 1.80 -2.58 5.17
N ARG A 19 1.88 -1.26 5.01
CA ARG A 19 1.68 -0.27 6.09
C ARG A 19 0.93 0.97 5.59
N SER A 20 0.47 0.96 4.34
CA SER A 20 -0.21 2.09 3.72
C SER A 20 -1.56 1.64 3.16
N ALA A 21 -2.63 2.24 3.66
CA ALA A 21 -3.98 2.05 3.17
C ALA A 21 -4.36 3.19 2.22
N PHE A 22 -5.08 2.87 1.15
CA PHE A 22 -5.50 3.87 0.16
C PHE A 22 -6.90 4.41 0.45
N ILE A 23 -7.13 5.71 0.25
CA ILE A 23 -8.42 6.39 0.48
C ILE A 23 -9.01 6.78 -0.88
N PRO A 24 -10.30 6.51 -1.15
CA PRO A 24 -11.34 6.05 -0.22
C PRO A 24 -11.50 4.53 -0.07
N CYS A 25 -10.78 3.70 -0.81
CA CYS A 25 -11.08 2.26 -0.86
C CYS A 25 -10.72 1.47 0.41
N GLY A 26 -9.87 2.01 1.29
CA GLY A 26 -9.44 1.40 2.56
C GLY A 26 -8.40 0.27 2.45
N HIS A 27 -7.99 -0.12 1.25
CA HIS A 27 -7.15 -1.31 1.06
C HIS A 27 -5.70 -1.11 1.50
N LEU A 28 -5.26 -1.90 2.48
CA LEU A 28 -3.89 -1.98 2.98
C LEU A 28 -3.08 -2.99 2.13
N VAL A 29 -2.49 -2.52 1.03
CA VAL A 29 -1.80 -3.40 0.06
C VAL A 29 -0.37 -2.97 -0.26
N CYS A 30 -0.01 -1.75 0.09
CA CYS A 30 1.29 -1.16 -0.23
C CYS A 30 2.14 -0.87 1.02
N CYS A 31 3.45 -0.88 0.84
CA CYS A 31 4.38 -0.26 1.79
C CYS A 31 4.44 1.25 1.55
N GLN A 32 4.96 2.01 2.52
CA GLN A 32 5.03 3.47 2.44
C GLN A 32 5.69 4.00 1.16
N ARG A 33 6.82 3.39 0.74
CA ARG A 33 7.51 3.87 -0.47
C ARG A 33 6.69 3.63 -1.73
N CYS A 34 6.13 2.44 -1.88
CA CYS A 34 5.31 2.11 -3.04
C CYS A 34 4.01 2.90 -3.05
N ALA A 35 3.40 3.17 -1.89
CA ALA A 35 2.21 4.00 -1.80
C ALA A 35 2.47 5.42 -2.30
N ILE A 36 3.58 6.05 -1.89
CA ILE A 36 3.99 7.37 -2.39
C ILE A 36 4.24 7.34 -3.90
N SER A 37 4.86 6.27 -4.42
CA SER A 37 5.04 6.13 -5.88
C SER A 37 3.70 6.07 -6.61
N VAL A 38 2.74 5.29 -6.10
CA VAL A 38 1.39 5.19 -6.71
C VAL A 38 0.66 6.53 -6.63
N GLU A 39 0.73 7.24 -5.50
CA GLU A 39 0.15 8.58 -5.36
C GLU A 39 0.74 9.62 -6.33
N ARG A 40 1.97 9.41 -6.82
CA ARG A 40 2.63 10.28 -7.79
C ARG A 40 2.33 9.92 -9.25
N GLU A 41 1.63 8.82 -9.52
CA GLU A 41 1.23 8.45 -10.87
C GLU A 41 0.17 9.42 -11.42
N ALA A 42 0.11 9.55 -12.75
CA ALA A 42 -0.86 10.43 -13.42
C ALA A 42 -2.32 10.02 -13.16
N SER A 43 -2.56 8.73 -12.90
CA SER A 43 -3.88 8.19 -12.54
C SER A 43 -3.70 7.19 -11.40
N PRO A 44 -3.65 7.66 -10.14
CA PRO A 44 -3.32 6.83 -9.01
C PRO A 44 -4.50 5.90 -8.71
N LYS A 45 -4.28 4.59 -8.73
CA LYS A 45 -5.32 3.57 -8.52
C LYS A 45 -4.88 2.50 -7.53
N CYS A 46 -5.83 1.95 -6.80
CA CYS A 46 -5.58 0.85 -5.89
C CYS A 46 -5.22 -0.40 -6.70
N PRO A 47 -4.09 -1.09 -6.43
CA PRO A 47 -3.72 -2.29 -7.18
C PRO A 47 -4.64 -3.49 -6.92
N LEU A 48 -5.47 -3.44 -5.86
CA LEU A 48 -6.41 -4.51 -5.50
C LEU A 48 -7.78 -4.32 -6.16
N CYS A 49 -8.43 -3.18 -5.94
CA CYS A 49 -9.78 -2.91 -6.43
C CYS A 49 -9.83 -2.00 -7.67
N ARG A 50 -8.68 -1.49 -8.14
CA ARG A 50 -8.55 -0.56 -9.28
C ARG A 50 -9.31 0.77 -9.12
N GLN A 51 -9.85 1.03 -7.94
CA GLN A 51 -10.50 2.29 -7.60
C GLN A 51 -9.47 3.42 -7.55
N GLU A 52 -9.83 4.60 -8.07
CA GLU A 52 -9.01 5.80 -7.98
C GLU A 52 -8.76 6.16 -6.52
N ILE A 53 -7.50 6.42 -6.20
CA ILE A 53 -7.07 6.81 -4.87
C ILE A 53 -6.87 8.32 -4.84
N ARG A 54 -7.27 8.95 -3.75
CA ARG A 54 -7.01 10.38 -3.50
C ARG A 54 -5.73 10.55 -2.69
N ASN A 55 -5.57 9.72 -1.66
CA ASN A 55 -4.44 9.75 -0.73
C ASN A 55 -4.13 8.36 -0.20
N SER A 56 -2.94 8.19 0.37
CA SER A 56 -2.57 7.05 1.20
C SER A 56 -2.34 7.47 2.65
N VAL A 57 -2.76 6.62 3.58
CA VAL A 57 -2.55 6.81 5.02
C VAL A 57 -1.65 5.71 5.55
N ARG A 58 -0.69 6.09 6.40
CA ARG A 58 0.21 5.13 7.05
C ARG A 58 -0.46 4.57 8.30
N ILE A 59 -0.58 3.25 8.35
CA ILE A 59 -1.11 2.51 9.49
C ILE A 59 0.03 2.17 10.45
N PHE A 60 -0.17 2.52 11.72
CA PHE A 60 0.70 2.16 12.82
C PHE A 60 -0.05 1.12 13.67
N ASP A 61 0.49 -0.09 13.72
CA ASP A 61 0.02 -1.14 14.64
C ASP A 61 0.60 -0.81 16.02
N CYS A 62 -0.23 -0.88 17.06
CA CYS A 62 0.14 -0.66 18.46
C CYS A 62 0.73 -1.91 19.12
#